data_AF-A0A9E3TI66-F1
#
_entry.id   AF-A0A9E3TI66-F1
#
_cell.length_a   1.000
_cell.length_b   1.000
_cell.length_c   1.000
_cell.angle_alpha   90.00
_cell.angle_beta   90.00
_cell.angle_gamma   90.00
#
_symmetry.space_group_name_H-M   'P 1'
#
loop_
_entity.id
_entity.type
_entity.pdbx_description
1 polymer ?
#
loop_
_entity_poly.entity_id
_entity_poly.type
_entity_poly.pdbx_seq_one_letter_code
_entity_poly.pdbx_strand_id
1 'polypeptide(L)'
;MGDRRETIAPGTSGHSQHESDGCWDRETRRFAGISDKKRRTYAAMVYAVDRGIGQLVNAIQEAELFDHTLIAFLSDNGGKMGAGANNAPLDQGKRSICEGGIRVPMFCHWPTKVAAG
;
A
#
# COMPACT_ATOMS: atom_id res chain seq x y z
N MET A 1 43.51 -19.74 -46.53
CA MET A 1 43.99 -19.02 -45.32
C MET A 1 43.37 -17.62 -45.34
N GLY A 2 42.40 -17.21 -44.53
CA GLY A 2 41.66 -17.82 -43.44
C GLY A 2 40.42 -16.96 -43.20
N ASP A 3 39.34 -17.64 -42.83
CA ASP A 3 38.01 -17.15 -42.48
C ASP A 3 38.07 -16.16 -41.29
N ARG A 4 37.60 -14.92 -41.45
CA ARG A 4 37.39 -13.98 -40.32
C ARG A 4 35.89 -13.89 -40.05
N ARG A 5 35.38 -14.88 -39.31
CA ARG A 5 34.15 -14.74 -38.55
C ARG A 5 34.43 -13.82 -37.37
N GLU A 6 33.82 -12.64 -37.39
CA GLU A 6 33.72 -11.81 -36.20
C GLU A 6 32.96 -12.61 -35.13
N THR A 7 33.64 -12.87 -34.03
CA THR A 7 33.09 -13.53 -32.85
C THR A 7 32.21 -12.52 -32.12
N ILE A 8 30.90 -12.72 -32.17
CA ILE A 8 29.94 -11.98 -31.36
C ILE A 8 30.22 -12.32 -29.89
N ALA A 9 30.60 -11.31 -29.11
CA ALA A 9 30.77 -11.44 -27.66
C ALA A 9 29.46 -11.91 -27.01
N PRO A 10 29.50 -12.79 -25.99
CA PRO A 10 28.31 -13.28 -25.34
C PRO A 10 27.55 -12.11 -24.69
N GLY A 11 26.32 -11.91 -25.15
CA GLY A 11 25.42 -10.92 -24.57
C GLY A 11 25.24 -11.20 -23.08
N THR A 12 25.58 -10.21 -22.26
CA THR A 12 25.16 -10.19 -20.86
C THR A 12 23.64 -10.21 -20.84
N SER A 13 23.04 -11.34 -20.49
CA SER A 13 21.64 -11.44 -20.11
C SER A 13 21.44 -10.72 -18.77
N GLY A 14 21.60 -9.41 -18.81
CA GLY A 14 21.09 -8.51 -17.78
C GLY A 14 19.58 -8.51 -17.93
N HIS A 15 18.91 -9.47 -17.29
CA HIS A 15 17.55 -9.22 -16.84
C HIS A 15 17.65 -8.12 -15.80
N SER A 16 17.67 -6.85 -16.22
CA SER A 16 17.25 -5.78 -15.34
C SER A 16 15.83 -6.13 -14.95
N GLN A 17 15.65 -6.51 -13.69
CA GLN A 17 14.32 -6.49 -13.11
C GLN A 17 13.87 -5.03 -13.22
N HIS A 18 13.10 -4.72 -14.26
CA HIS A 18 12.24 -3.56 -14.22
C HIS A 18 11.22 -3.86 -13.12
N GLU A 19 11.60 -3.55 -11.87
CA GLU A 19 10.64 -3.40 -10.79
C GLU A 19 9.64 -2.36 -11.33
N SER A 20 8.38 -2.77 -11.51
CA SER A 20 7.35 -1.88 -12.00
C SER A 20 7.20 -0.75 -10.99
N ASP A 21 7.60 0.46 -11.36
CA ASP A 21 7.46 1.67 -10.55
C ASP A 21 5.96 1.94 -10.34
N GLY A 22 5.39 1.34 -9.28
CA GLY A 22 4.01 1.59 -8.91
C GLY A 22 3.80 3.07 -8.62
N CYS A 23 2.56 3.57 -8.71
CA CYS A 23 2.25 4.97 -8.43
C CYS A 23 2.65 5.46 -7.01
N TRP A 24 3.01 4.51 -6.14
CA TRP A 24 3.50 4.69 -4.77
C TRP A 24 5.02 4.91 -4.67
N ASP A 25 5.78 4.69 -5.74
CA ASP A 25 7.25 4.66 -5.70
C ASP A 25 7.84 6.00 -5.23
N ARG A 26 7.21 7.11 -5.65
CA ARG A 26 7.59 8.47 -5.24
C ARG A 26 7.55 8.67 -3.71
N GLU A 27 6.65 7.96 -3.04
CA GLU A 27 6.42 8.09 -1.59
C GLU A 27 7.41 7.27 -0.75
N THR A 28 8.11 6.30 -1.36
CA THR A 28 9.06 5.43 -0.63
C THR A 28 10.17 6.23 0.06
N ARG A 29 10.56 7.37 -0.52
CA ARG A 29 11.53 8.33 0.04
C ARG A 29 11.08 8.91 1.37
N ARG A 30 9.77 9.13 1.55
CA ARG A 30 9.20 9.64 2.79
C ARG A 30 9.42 8.67 3.97
N PHE A 31 9.57 7.39 3.65
CA PHE A 31 9.76 6.31 4.61
C PHE A 31 11.19 5.74 4.59
N ALA A 32 12.18 6.53 4.17
CA ALA A 32 13.58 6.09 4.10
C ALA A 32 14.15 5.57 5.44
N GLY A 33 13.60 6.02 6.57
CA GLY A 33 13.97 5.51 7.90
C GLY A 33 13.51 4.07 8.19
N ILE A 34 12.62 3.50 7.38
CA ILE A 34 12.21 2.09 7.49
C ILE A 34 13.23 1.23 6.73
N SER A 35 14.06 0.48 7.45
CA SER A 35 15.13 -0.33 6.83
C SER A 35 14.59 -1.47 5.97
N ASP A 36 13.56 -2.19 6.44
CA ASP A 36 12.95 -3.30 5.70
C ASP A 36 12.26 -2.80 4.41
N LYS A 37 12.74 -3.26 3.25
CA LYS A 37 12.26 -2.81 1.93
C LYS A 37 10.76 -3.06 1.76
N LYS A 38 10.26 -4.24 2.15
CA LYS A 38 8.83 -4.59 1.99
C LYS A 38 7.94 -3.71 2.85
N ARG A 39 8.32 -3.48 4.12
CA ARG A 39 7.61 -2.60 5.04
C ARG A 39 7.64 -1.15 4.56
N ARG A 40 8.77 -0.68 4.02
CA ARG A 40 8.92 0.66 3.46
C ARG A 40 8.00 0.87 2.25
N THR A 41 8.01 -0.07 1.31
CA THR A 41 7.09 -0.04 0.16
C THR A 41 5.63 -0.16 0.61
N TYR A 42 5.32 -1.03 1.57
CA TYR A 42 3.97 -1.16 2.12
C TYR A 42 3.49 0.15 2.78
N ALA A 43 4.35 0.83 3.54
CA ALA A 43 4.04 2.13 4.12
C ALA A 43 3.77 3.20 3.05
N ALA A 44 4.56 3.21 1.98
CA ALA A 44 4.34 4.10 0.83
C ALA A 44 2.99 3.84 0.13
N MET A 45 2.60 2.58 -0.03
CA MET A 45 1.29 2.21 -0.58
C MET A 45 0.15 2.70 0.32
N VAL A 46 0.23 2.46 1.63
CA VAL A 46 -0.79 2.92 2.60
C VAL A 46 -0.88 4.46 2.60
N TYR A 47 0.26 5.15 2.54
CA TYR A 47 0.29 6.61 2.51
C TYR A 47 -0.39 7.19 1.27
N ALA A 48 -0.28 6.55 0.12
CA ALA A 48 -0.96 7.03 -1.07
C ALA A 48 -2.48 6.82 -1.00
N VAL A 49 -2.95 5.77 -0.31
CA VAL A 49 -4.39 5.62 0.01
C VAL A 49 -4.85 6.77 0.92
N ASP A 50 -4.08 7.10 1.96
CA ASP A 50 -4.35 8.23 2.85
C ASP A 50 -4.47 9.56 2.09
N ARG A 51 -3.55 9.84 1.15
CA ARG A 51 -3.65 11.02 0.27
C ARG A 51 -4.92 11.00 -0.58
N GLY A 52 -5.29 9.84 -1.13
CA GLY A 52 -6.51 9.68 -1.92
C GLY A 52 -7.78 9.93 -1.08
N ILE A 53 -7.80 9.48 0.18
CA ILE A 53 -8.88 9.77 1.12
C ILE A 53 -8.96 11.28 1.39
N GLY A 54 -7.83 11.96 1.60
CA GLY A 54 -7.81 13.41 1.77
C GLY A 54 -8.40 14.14 0.55
N GLN A 55 -8.07 13.71 -0.67
CA GLN A 55 -8.66 14.26 -1.90
C GLN A 55 -10.18 14.05 -1.98
N LEU A 56 -10.64 12.83 -1.65
CA LEU A 56 -12.07 12.51 -1.61
C LEU A 56 -12.82 13.37 -0.58
N VAL A 57 -12.27 13.49 0.63
CA VAL A 57 -12.85 14.30 1.70
C VAL A 57 -12.93 15.76 1.30
N ASN A 58 -11.88 16.33 0.71
CA ASN A 58 -11.91 17.71 0.21
C ASN A 58 -13.01 17.90 -0.84
N ALA A 59 -13.12 16.99 -1.81
CA ALA A 59 -14.16 17.06 -2.83
C ALA A 59 -15.58 16.98 -2.25
N ILE A 60 -15.79 16.14 -1.22
CA ILE A 60 -17.09 16.04 -0.52
C ILE A 60 -17.40 17.33 0.25
N GLN A 61 -16.40 17.97 0.86
CA GLN A 61 -16.55 19.26 1.55
C GLN A 61 -16.85 20.40 0.57
N GLU A 62 -16.12 20.47 -0.55
CA GLU A 62 -16.37 21.44 -1.62
C GLU A 62 -17.77 21.30 -2.23
N ALA A 63 -18.32 20.08 -2.24
CA ALA A 63 -19.68 19.80 -2.66
C ALA A 63 -20.74 20.06 -1.56
N GLU A 64 -20.35 20.53 -0.37
CA GLU A 64 -21.23 20.78 0.78
C GLU A 64 -22.00 19.53 1.27
N LEU A 65 -21.46 18.33 1.02
CA LEU A 65 -22.10 17.04 1.35
C LEU A 65 -21.53 16.38 2.62
N PHE A 66 -20.49 16.95 3.22
CA PHE A 66 -19.73 16.32 4.30
C PHE A 66 -20.57 15.95 5.53
N ASP A 67 -21.47 16.84 5.96
CA ASP A 67 -22.34 16.61 7.14
C ASP A 67 -23.48 15.61 6.89
N HIS A 68 -23.70 15.24 5.63
CA HIS A 68 -24.76 14.33 5.17
C HIS A 68 -24.21 13.05 4.54
N THR A 69 -22.91 12.79 4.65
CA THR A 69 -22.26 11.61 4.07
C THR A 69 -21.73 10.70 5.19
N LEU A 70 -22.12 9.43 5.18
CA LEU A 70 -21.48 8.40 5.97
C LEU A 70 -20.20 7.94 5.26
N ILE A 71 -19.05 8.13 5.91
CA ILE A 71 -17.79 7.56 5.47
C ILE A 71 -17.50 6.35 6.34
N ALA A 72 -17.36 5.17 5.72
CA ALA A 72 -16.89 3.95 6.39
C ALA A 72 -15.58 3.50 5.74
N PHE A 73 -14.54 3.38 6.54
CA PHE A 73 -13.23 2.88 6.09
C PHE A 73 -12.90 1.61 6.85
N LEU A 74 -12.50 0.56 6.12
CA LEU A 74 -12.15 -0.74 6.66
C LEU A 74 -11.25 -1.51 5.70
N SER A 75 -10.58 -2.54 6.22
CA SER A 75 -9.85 -3.51 5.40
C SER A 75 -10.73 -4.71 5.04
N ASP A 76 -10.42 -5.41 3.96
CA ASP A 76 -11.12 -6.62 3.49
C ASP A 76 -10.73 -7.88 4.28
N ASN A 77 -9.54 -7.90 4.86
CA ASN A 77 -9.01 -8.94 5.74
C ASN A 77 -7.81 -8.42 6.53
N GLY A 78 -7.34 -9.23 7.47
CA GLY A 78 -6.08 -9.00 8.14
C GLY A 78 -4.88 -8.97 7.18
N GLY A 79 -3.82 -8.27 7.57
CA GLY A 79 -2.64 -8.05 6.74
C GLY A 79 -1.86 -9.34 6.43
N LYS A 80 -1.22 -9.38 5.25
CA LYS A 80 -0.26 -10.44 4.89
C LYS A 80 1.14 -10.06 5.39
N MET A 81 1.54 -10.58 6.55
CA MET A 81 2.81 -10.20 7.22
C MET A 81 4.06 -10.38 6.34
N GLY A 82 4.13 -11.46 5.54
CA GLY A 82 5.24 -11.69 4.60
C GLY A 82 5.36 -10.69 3.43
N ALA A 83 4.39 -9.78 3.30
CA ALA A 83 4.34 -8.69 2.33
C ALA A 83 4.43 -7.28 2.97
N GLY A 84 4.93 -7.19 4.21
CA GLY A 84 5.19 -5.90 4.88
C GLY A 84 4.05 -5.37 5.77
N ALA A 85 2.93 -6.09 5.87
CA ALA A 85 1.86 -5.76 6.81
C ALA A 85 2.24 -6.12 8.26
N ASN A 86 1.53 -5.54 9.23
CA ASN A 86 1.68 -5.84 10.65
C ASN A 86 0.29 -5.90 11.30
N ASN A 87 -0.02 -6.99 12.00
CA ASN A 87 -1.31 -7.21 12.67
C ASN A 87 -1.20 -7.20 14.20
N ALA A 88 -0.03 -6.85 14.77
CA ALA A 88 0.16 -6.83 16.22
C ALA A 88 -0.91 -5.96 16.93
N PRO A 89 -1.41 -6.39 18.10
CA PRO A 89 -1.00 -7.55 18.90
C PRO A 89 -1.72 -8.86 18.53
N LEU A 90 -2.43 -8.91 17.41
CA LEU A 90 -3.29 -10.04 17.05
C LEU A 90 -2.49 -11.20 16.44
N ASP A 91 -2.97 -12.42 16.64
CA ASP A 91 -2.34 -13.63 16.12
C ASP A 91 -2.61 -13.84 14.62
N GLN A 92 -1.57 -14.23 13.87
CA GLN A 92 -1.58 -14.53 12.43
C GLN A 92 -2.05 -13.37 11.52
N GLY A 93 -2.56 -13.69 10.33
CA GLY A 93 -2.77 -12.75 9.23
C GLY A 93 -3.68 -13.28 8.13
N LYS A 94 -3.67 -12.61 6.98
CA LYS A 94 -4.43 -12.97 5.77
C LYS A 94 -4.50 -14.49 5.55
N ARG A 95 -5.73 -15.01 5.33
CA ARG A 95 -6.08 -16.44 5.16
C ARG A 95 -6.08 -17.28 6.45
N SER A 96 -5.97 -16.67 7.62
CA SER A 96 -6.21 -17.33 8.90
C SER A 96 -7.62 -17.03 9.43
N ILE A 97 -8.16 -17.94 10.25
CA ILE A 97 -9.37 -17.72 11.04
C ILE A 97 -9.07 -17.06 12.40
N CYS A 98 -7.80 -16.94 12.77
CA CYS A 98 -7.38 -16.25 13.99
C CYS A 98 -7.62 -14.74 13.86
N GLU A 99 -7.62 -14.03 14.99
CA GLU A 99 -7.96 -12.60 15.06
C GLU A 99 -7.19 -11.75 14.04
N GLY A 100 -5.89 -11.96 13.86
CA GLY A 100 -5.10 -11.20 12.91
C GLY A 100 -5.44 -11.46 11.44
N GLY A 101 -6.25 -12.47 11.12
CA GLY A 101 -6.78 -12.75 9.79
C GLY A 101 -8.17 -12.18 9.51
N ILE A 102 -9.05 -12.11 10.53
CA ILE A 102 -10.47 -11.74 10.37
C ILE A 102 -10.85 -10.42 11.04
N ARG A 103 -10.09 -9.94 12.02
CA ARG A 103 -10.33 -8.66 12.69
C ARG A 103 -9.52 -7.56 12.01
N VAL A 104 -10.20 -6.49 11.62
CA VAL A 104 -9.64 -5.41 10.81
C VAL A 104 -9.82 -4.05 11.47
N PRO A 105 -8.94 -3.06 11.19
CA PRO A 105 -9.21 -1.67 11.51
C PRO A 105 -10.47 -1.21 10.77
N MET A 106 -11.34 -0.50 11.48
CA MET A 106 -12.53 0.11 10.91
C MET A 106 -12.85 1.40 11.66
N PHE A 107 -13.32 2.42 10.94
CA PHE A 107 -13.99 3.57 11.54
C PHE A 107 -15.16 4.02 10.66
N CYS A 108 -16.11 4.69 11.31
CA CYS A 108 -17.20 5.40 10.65
C CYS A 108 -17.11 6.88 11.01
N HIS A 109 -17.37 7.76 10.05
CA HIS A 109 -17.41 9.19 10.24
C HIS A 109 -18.70 9.74 9.64
N TRP A 110 -19.51 10.37 10.49
CA TRP A 110 -20.68 11.15 10.10
C TRP A 110 -20.94 12.20 11.19
N PRO A 111 -20.59 13.48 10.98
CA PRO A 111 -20.52 14.48 12.06
C PRO A 111 -21.79 14.63 12.88
N THR A 112 -22.97 14.48 12.26
CA THR A 112 -24.27 14.70 12.91
C THR A 112 -24.90 13.42 13.46
N LYS A 113 -24.35 12.24 13.16
CA LYS A 113 -24.98 10.94 13.49
C LYS A 113 -24.08 9.98 14.27
N VAL A 114 -22.78 10.02 14.05
CA VAL A 114 -21.79 9.20 14.75
C VAL A 114 -21.04 10.11 15.71
N ALA A 115 -21.03 9.76 17.00
CA ALA A 115 -20.29 10.53 18.00
C ALA A 115 -18.80 10.63 17.60
N ALA A 116 -18.24 11.82 17.74
CA ALA A 116 -16.81 12.01 17.56
C ALA A 116 -16.05 11.13 18.58
N GLY A 117 -15.02 10.44 18.09
CA GLY A 117 -14.15 9.58 18.90
C GLY A 117 -12.91 10.30 19.41
#